data_AF-Q4RC58-F1
#
_entry.id   AF-Q4RC58-F1
#
_cell.length_a   1.000
_cell.length_b   1.000
_cell.length_c   1.000
_cell.angle_alpha   90.00
_cell.angle_beta   90.00
_cell.angle_gamma   90.00
#
_symmetry.space_group_name_H-M   'P 1'
#
loop_
_entity.id
_entity.type
_entity.pdbx_description
1 polymer ?
#
loop_
_entity_poly.entity_id
_entity_poly.type
_entity_poly.pdbx_seq_one_letter_code
_entity_poly.pdbx_strand_id
1 'polypeptide(L)' 'RWEGGDPGVSNQKTPTTILLTPDRKFHSFGYAARDFYHDLDPSESKHWLYLEKFKMKLHTTA' A
#
# COMPACT_ATOMS: atom_id res chain seq x y z
N ARG A 1 -4.09 -9.58 12.65
CA ARG A 1 -4.15 -8.54 13.72
C ARG A 1 -3.98 -7.22 13.00
N TRP A 2 -4.97 -6.33 13.00
CA TRP A 2 -4.88 -5.03 12.31
C TRP A 2 -4.01 -4.10 13.17
N GLU A 3 -2.88 -3.62 12.65
CA GLU A 3 -1.92 -2.76 13.39
C GLU A 3 -1.99 -1.28 12.97
N GLY A 4 -3.06 -0.86 12.30
CA GLY A 4 -3.23 0.52 11.84
C GLY A 4 -4.56 1.11 12.28
N GLY A 5 -4.53 1.89 13.35
CA GLY A 5 -5.64 2.74 13.73
C GLY A 5 -5.45 3.38 15.11
N ASP A 6 -5.22 4.69 15.13
CA ASP A 6 -5.39 5.48 16.35
C ASP A 6 -6.77 5.19 16.96
N PRO A 7 -6.86 4.82 18.25
CA PRO A 7 -8.14 4.56 18.89
C PRO A 7 -8.93 5.87 18.96
N GLY A 8 -9.86 6.08 18.02
CA GLY A 8 -10.72 7.26 17.97
C GLY A 8 -11.19 7.69 16.57
N VAL A 9 -10.57 7.20 15.48
CA VAL A 9 -10.95 7.60 14.12
C VAL A 9 -11.87 6.56 13.47
N SER A 10 -13.18 6.84 13.46
CA SER A 10 -14.26 5.96 12.94
C SER A 10 -14.20 5.68 11.42
N ASN A 11 -13.22 6.22 10.67
CA ASN A 11 -13.18 6.11 9.21
C ASN A 11 -11.76 5.90 8.65
N GLN A 12 -11.02 4.95 9.22
CA GLN A 12 -9.73 4.50 8.68
C GLN A 12 -9.97 3.74 7.36
N LYS A 13 -10.00 4.47 6.23
CA LYS A 13 -10.02 3.84 4.91
C LYS A 13 -8.62 3.32 4.58
N THR A 14 -8.51 2.02 4.32
CA THR A 14 -7.29 1.42 3.80
C THR A 14 -6.83 2.19 2.54
N PRO A 15 -5.57 2.68 2.50
CA PRO A 15 -5.08 3.41 1.35
C PRO A 15 -5.03 2.46 0.14
N THR A 16 -5.36 2.97 -1.05
CA THR A 16 -5.15 2.21 -2.29
C THR A 16 -3.68 2.29 -2.67
N THR A 17 -2.88 1.49 -1.98
CA THR A 17 -1.42 1.43 -2.14
C THR A 17 -1.01 0.01 -2.41
N ILE A 18 -0.27 -0.23 -3.49
CA ILE A 18 0.32 -1.54 -3.81
C ILE A 18 1.83 -1.37 -3.92
N LEU A 19 2.55 -2.30 -3.32
CA LEU A 19 3.99 -2.39 -3.40
C LEU A 19 4.37 -3.68 -4.10
N LEU A 20 5.19 -3.59 -5.15
CA LEU A 20 5.82 -4.73 -5.77
C LEU A 20 7.32 -4.72 -5.49
N THR A 21 7.85 -5.91 -5.29
CA THR A 21 9.29 -6.18 -5.21
C THR A 21 10.01 -5.77 -6.51
N PRO A 22 11.35 -5.64 -6.49
CA PRO A 22 12.13 -5.32 -7.70
C PRO A 22 11.94 -6.30 -8.87
N ASP A 23 11.60 -7.56 -8.61
CA ASP A 23 11.26 -8.57 -9.62
C ASP A 23 9.77 -8.55 -10.04
N ARG A 24 9.06 -7.47 -9.72
CA ARG A 24 7.65 -7.21 -10.07
C ARG A 24 6.68 -8.24 -9.49
N LYS A 25 7.00 -8.81 -8.32
CA LYS A 25 6.08 -9.69 -7.58
C LYS A 25 5.31 -8.87 -6.55
N PHE A 26 4.10 -9.31 -6.27
CA PHE A 26 3.29 -8.72 -5.22
C PHE A 26 3.99 -8.87 -3.86
N HIS A 27 4.18 -7.75 -3.17
CA HIS A 27 4.66 -7.74 -1.80
C HIS A 27 3.51 -7.50 -0.82
N SER A 28 2.89 -6.32 -0.88
CA SER A 28 1.83 -5.93 0.04
C SER A 28 0.86 -4.92 -0.58
N PHE A 29 -0.29 -4.74 0.09
CA PHE A 29 -1.30 -3.74 -0.22
C PHE A 29 -1.70 -2.96 1.04
N GLY A 30 -2.22 -1.74 0.89
CA GLY A 30 -2.77 -0.94 1.98
C GLY A 30 -1.68 -0.32 2.86
N TYR A 31 -1.97 -0.21 4.15
CA TYR A 31 -1.04 0.38 5.13
C TYR A 31 0.31 -0.34 5.13
N ALA A 32 0.33 -1.67 5.09
CA ALA A 32 1.57 -2.45 5.05
C ALA A 32 2.45 -2.16 3.82
N ALA A 33 1.86 -1.77 2.69
CA ALA A 33 2.62 -1.34 1.51
C ALA A 33 3.23 0.05 1.69
N ARG A 34 2.44 0.97 2.26
CA ARG A 34 2.90 2.33 2.55
C ARG A 34 4.02 2.31 3.58
N ASP A 35 3.77 1.69 4.72
CA ASP A 35 4.66 1.77 5.88
C ASP A 35 5.99 1.08 5.52
N PHE A 36 5.96 -0.12 4.93
CA PHE A 36 7.19 -0.80 4.46
C PHE A 36 8.00 0.04 3.46
N TYR A 37 7.36 0.66 2.46
CA TYR A 37 8.08 1.45 1.46
C TYR A 37 8.75 2.70 2.07
N HIS A 38 8.12 3.33 3.05
CA HIS A 38 8.68 4.51 3.73
C HIS A 38 9.76 4.16 4.74
N ASP A 39 9.81 2.91 5.21
CA ASP A 39 10.88 2.39 6.07
C ASP A 39 12.12 1.91 5.29
N LEU A 40 12.02 1.76 3.96
CA LEU A 40 13.16 1.38 3.11
C LEU A 40 14.21 2.49 3.03
N ASP A 41 15.47 2.09 2.92
CA ASP A 41 16.53 3.00 2.55
C ASP A 41 16.23 3.69 1.20
N PRO A 42 16.50 5.01 1.05
CA PRO A 42 16.23 5.73 -0.20
C PRO A 42 16.95 5.19 -1.45
N SER A 43 18.05 4.45 -1.26
CA SER A 43 18.75 3.74 -2.33
C SER A 43 18.00 2.49 -2.76
N GLU A 44 17.40 1.77 -1.81
CA GLU A 44 16.66 0.53 -2.06
C GLU A 44 15.28 0.82 -2.66
N SER A 45 14.55 1.80 -2.10
CA SER A 45 13.17 2.12 -2.50
C SER A 45 13.02 2.42 -4.00
N LYS A 46 14.07 2.96 -4.64
CA LYS A 46 14.13 3.21 -6.09
C LYS A 46 13.98 1.95 -6.95
N HIS A 47 14.27 0.78 -6.40
CA HIS A 47 14.13 -0.50 -7.10
C HIS A 47 12.74 -1.11 -6.95
N TRP A 48 11.93 -0.60 -6.04
CA TRP A 48 10.57 -1.10 -5.78
C TRP A 48 9.55 -0.36 -6.64
N LEU A 49 8.45 -1.03 -7.00
CA LEU A 49 7.32 -0.37 -7.64
C LEU A 49 6.27 -0.01 -6.59
N TYR A 50 6.18 1.28 -6.29
CA TYR A 50 5.21 1.83 -5.35
C TYR A 50 4.13 2.63 -6.09
N LEU A 51 2.88 2.19 -5.97
CA LEU A 51 1.72 2.85 -6.56
C LEU A 51 0.73 3.20 -5.45
N GLU A 52 0.40 4.48 -5.31
CA GLU A 52 -0.54 4.96 -4.28
C GLU A 52 -1.72 5.74 -4.87
N LYS A 53 -2.81 5.82 -4.08
CA LYS A 53 -4.04 6.58 -4.38
C LYS A 53 -4.69 6.19 -5.71
N PHE A 54 -4.47 4.97 -6.19
CA PHE A 54 -5.09 4.51 -7.43
C PHE A 54 -6.58 4.25 -7.22
N LYS A 55 -7.39 4.51 -8.26
CA LYS A 55 -8.82 4.19 -8.23
C LYS A 55 -9.02 2.72 -8.60
N MET A 56 -9.53 1.95 -7.65
CA MET A 56 -10.01 0.59 -7.91
C MET A 56 -11.36 0.66 -8.62
N LYS A 57 -11.52 -0.02 -9.76
CA LYS A 57 -12.84 -0.34 -10.29
C LYS A 57 -13.37 -1.56 -9.52
N LEU A 58 -14.20 -1.32 -8.50
CA LEU A 58 -14.76 -2.38 -7.65
C LEU A 58 -15.94 -3.11 -8.30
N HIS A 59 -16.63 -2.45 -9.23
CA HIS A 59 -17.76 -3.02 -9.97
C HIS A 59 -17.53 -2.78 -11.46
N THR A 60 -17.52 -3.87 -12.23
CA THR A 60 -17.72 -3.83 -13.68
C THR A 60 -19.11 -4.40 -13.90
N THR A 61 -20.11 -3.54 -14.08
CA THR A 61 -21.40 -4.01 -14.60
C THR A 61 -21.16 -4.27 -16.08
N ALA A 62 -21.19 -5.54 -16.47
CA ALA A 62 -21.28 -5.94 -17.87
C ALA A 62 -22.67 -5.61 -18.41
#